data_AF-C5MDM5-F1
#
_entry.id   AF-C5MDM5-F1
#
_cell.length_a   1.000
_cell.length_b   1.000
_cell.length_c   1.000
_cell.angle_alpha   90.00
_cell.angle_beta   90.00
_cell.angle_gamma   90.00
#
_symmetry.space_group_name_H-M   'P 1'
#
loop_
_entity.id
_entity.type
_entity.pdbx_description
1 polymer ?
#
loop_
_entity_poly.entity_id
_entity_poly.type
_entity_poly.pdbx_seq_one_letter_code
_entity_poly.pdbx_strand_id
1 'polypeptide(L)'
;MSRFLKSTFAKSVLAAGAAVGGTIVYLDFIKPKNEPHLATSYAPFNKDIPPPPSRESLVSNLKKTTQFDVLVIGGGAVGTGTAVDAATRGMNVCLLEKTDFGSGTSSKSTKMAHGGVRYLEKAIFQLSRAQLDLVIEALNERGNMLRTAPHLCSVLPIMIPVYNWWQVPYFFAGCKMYDWFAGKQNLRSSTIFTTEQAAAIAPMMDTSNLKAACVYHDGSFNDTRYNVSLATTAIKNGATVLNYFEVEQLLKDDKGKLYGVRAKDLETNETYEIKATSVVNATGPFSDKILEMDEDPKGLPPKVEQPPRMVVPSSGVHIVLPEYYCPTTYGLLDPSTSDGRVMFFLPWQR
;
A
#
# COMPACT_ATOMS: atom_id res chain seq x y z
N MET A 1 23.33 47.72 -9.37
CA MET A 1 22.43 47.12 -8.35
C MET A 1 21.05 47.76 -8.47
N SER A 2 20.07 46.98 -8.92
CA SER A 2 18.75 47.42 -9.42
C SER A 2 17.88 48.14 -8.38
N ARG A 3 17.18 49.20 -8.83
CA ARG A 3 16.15 49.98 -8.09
C ARG A 3 15.03 49.11 -7.47
N PHE A 4 14.91 47.85 -7.86
CA PHE A 4 13.93 46.88 -7.36
C PHE A 4 14.06 46.58 -5.85
N LEU A 5 15.28 46.60 -5.31
CA LEU A 5 15.56 46.32 -3.89
C LEU A 5 15.20 47.49 -2.94
N LYS A 6 14.87 48.68 -3.47
CA LYS A 6 14.53 49.87 -2.66
C LYS A 6 13.03 50.05 -2.41
N SER A 7 12.18 49.26 -3.06
CA SER A 7 10.72 49.31 -2.86
C SER A 7 10.34 48.76 -1.48
N THR A 8 9.48 49.49 -0.76
CA THR A 8 8.86 49.04 0.50
C THR A 8 8.17 47.69 0.35
N PHE A 9 7.61 47.41 -0.84
CA PHE A 9 6.99 46.13 -1.18
C PHE A 9 7.99 44.97 -1.25
N ALA A 10 9.18 45.19 -1.83
CA ALA A 10 10.23 44.18 -1.91
C ALA A 10 10.80 43.86 -0.51
N LYS A 11 10.93 44.88 0.35
CA LYS A 11 11.34 44.70 1.76
C LYS A 11 10.31 43.93 2.58
N SER A 12 9.01 44.16 2.38
CA SER A 12 7.95 43.40 3.06
C SER A 12 7.87 41.95 2.59
N VAL A 13 8.08 41.67 1.30
CA VAL A 13 8.14 40.29 0.78
C VAL A 13 9.38 39.55 1.30
N LEU A 14 10.54 40.21 1.35
CA LEU A 14 11.76 39.64 1.95
C LEU A 14 11.61 39.41 3.46
N ALA A 15 11.00 40.34 4.19
CA ALA A 15 10.75 40.19 5.61
C ALA A 15 9.73 39.09 5.91
N ALA A 16 8.67 38.97 5.11
CA ALA A 16 7.71 37.89 5.21
C ALA A 16 8.35 36.53 4.87
N GLY A 17 9.17 36.47 3.82
CA GLY A 17 9.93 35.26 3.45
C GLY A 17 10.94 34.86 4.52
N ALA A 18 11.62 35.81 5.15
CA ALA A 18 12.54 35.57 6.26
C ALA A 18 11.83 35.17 7.56
N ALA A 19 10.65 35.73 7.85
CA ALA A 19 9.84 35.37 9.00
C ALA A 19 9.23 33.97 8.85
N VAL A 20 8.69 33.64 7.67
CA VAL A 20 8.18 32.30 7.35
C VAL A 20 9.32 31.28 7.33
N GLY A 21 10.42 31.59 6.65
CA GLY A 21 11.62 30.75 6.62
C GLY A 21 12.23 30.54 8.00
N GLY A 22 12.34 31.60 8.81
CA GLY A 22 12.83 31.54 10.19
C GLY A 22 11.91 30.75 11.12
N THR A 23 10.59 30.84 10.92
CA THR A 23 9.60 30.06 11.68
C THR A 23 9.67 28.58 11.31
N ILE A 24 9.81 28.24 10.03
CA ILE A 24 10.01 26.86 9.57
C ILE A 24 11.31 26.29 10.14
N VAL A 25 12.43 27.04 10.07
CA VAL A 25 13.71 26.63 10.65
C VAL A 25 13.59 26.43 12.16
N TYR A 26 12.94 27.35 12.88
CA TYR A 26 12.75 27.22 14.32
C TYR A 26 11.90 26.00 14.69
N LEU A 27 10.81 25.74 13.96
CA LEU A 27 9.89 24.63 14.23
C LEU A 27 10.44 23.25 13.84
N ASP A 28 11.33 23.17 12.83
CA ASP A 28 11.87 21.88 12.34
C ASP A 28 13.28 21.55 12.86
N PHE A 29 14.06 22.53 13.31
CA PHE A 29 15.44 22.32 13.76
C PHE A 29 15.69 22.67 15.23
N ILE A 30 14.98 23.64 15.80
CA ILE A 30 15.28 24.16 17.14
C ILE A 30 14.28 23.62 18.17
N LYS A 31 12.99 23.59 17.84
CA LYS A 31 11.98 23.03 18.73
C LYS A 31 11.87 21.52 18.46
N PRO A 32 12.14 20.65 19.44
CA PRO A 32 11.80 19.24 19.29
C PRO A 32 10.28 19.17 19.09
N LYS A 33 9.83 18.69 17.93
CA LYS A 33 8.43 18.31 17.75
C LYS A 33 8.14 17.28 18.84
N ASN A 34 7.05 17.49 19.59
CA ASN A 34 6.46 16.40 20.37
C ASN A 34 6.44 15.20 19.43
N GLU A 35 7.08 14.10 19.83
CA GLU A 35 6.90 12.85 19.10
C GLU A 35 5.39 12.71 18.91
N PRO A 36 4.91 12.51 17.66
CA PRO A 36 3.52 12.19 17.50
C PRO A 36 3.32 10.95 18.33
N HIS A 37 2.67 11.12 19.48
CA HIS A 37 2.00 10.05 20.17
C HIS A 37 0.96 9.60 19.15
N LEU A 38 1.36 8.72 18.22
CA LEU A 38 0.47 7.72 17.68
C LEU A 38 -0.27 7.24 18.91
N ALA A 39 -1.57 7.51 19.00
CA ALA A 39 -2.34 7.15 20.17
C ALA A 39 -2.27 5.62 20.27
N THR A 40 -1.27 5.13 21.00
CA THR A 40 -0.89 3.73 21.15
C THR A 40 -1.77 3.06 22.19
N SER A 41 -3.02 3.49 22.31
CA SER A 41 -4.05 2.71 22.99
C SER A 41 -4.41 1.56 22.05
N TYR A 42 -3.50 0.60 21.93
CA TYR A 42 -3.83 -0.67 21.33
C TYR A 42 -4.84 -1.37 22.24
N ALA A 43 -5.85 -1.99 21.65
CA ALA A 43 -6.68 -2.92 22.41
C ALA A 43 -5.75 -3.96 23.05
N PRO A 44 -5.97 -4.35 24.32
CA PRO A 44 -5.18 -5.39 24.96
C PRO A 44 -5.13 -6.64 24.08
N PHE A 45 -3.97 -7.30 24.04
CA PHE A 45 -3.82 -8.54 23.30
C PHE A 45 -4.79 -9.59 23.84
N ASN A 46 -5.78 -9.98 23.02
CA ASN A 46 -6.72 -11.02 23.38
C ASN A 46 -6.15 -12.38 22.97
N LYS A 47 -5.85 -13.22 23.96
CA LYS A 47 -5.35 -14.58 23.77
C LYS A 47 -6.47 -15.58 23.44
N ASP A 48 -7.71 -15.23 23.76
CA ASP A 48 -8.88 -16.11 23.70
C ASP A 48 -9.75 -15.79 22.48
N ILE A 49 -9.12 -15.72 21.30
CA ILE A 49 -9.85 -15.54 20.03
C ILE A 49 -10.17 -16.94 19.49
N PRO A 50 -11.45 -17.29 19.26
CA PRO A 50 -11.79 -18.58 18.67
C PRO A 50 -11.19 -18.68 17.26
N PRO A 51 -10.76 -19.88 16.83
CA PRO A 51 -10.32 -20.06 15.46
C PRO A 51 -11.44 -19.72 14.48
N PRO A 52 -11.12 -19.30 13.25
CA PRO A 52 -12.13 -19.15 12.21
C PRO A 52 -12.89 -20.47 12.00
N PRO A 53 -14.16 -20.43 11.57
CA PRO A 53 -14.92 -21.62 11.19
C PRO A 53 -14.15 -22.49 10.19
N SER A 54 -14.43 -23.80 10.20
CA SER A 54 -13.85 -24.71 9.23
C SER A 54 -14.31 -24.36 7.80
N ARG A 55 -13.53 -24.77 6.81
CA ARG A 55 -13.86 -24.57 5.40
C ARG A 55 -15.20 -25.20 5.05
N GLU A 56 -15.47 -26.42 5.54
CA GLU A 56 -16.74 -27.13 5.31
C GLU A 56 -17.92 -26.34 5.85
N SER A 57 -17.76 -25.69 7.02
CA SER A 57 -18.78 -24.82 7.57
C SER A 57 -19.05 -23.62 6.65
N LEU A 58 -18.00 -22.98 6.13
CA LEU A 58 -18.13 -21.86 5.20
C LEU A 58 -18.76 -22.28 3.87
N VAL A 59 -18.36 -23.43 3.30
CA VAL A 59 -18.99 -23.99 2.09
C VAL A 59 -20.48 -24.29 2.33
N SER A 60 -20.83 -24.78 3.52
CA SER A 60 -22.24 -25.04 3.86
C SER A 60 -23.12 -23.79 3.78
N ASN A 61 -22.54 -22.59 3.98
CA ASN A 61 -23.27 -21.34 3.85
C ASN A 61 -23.72 -21.07 2.41
N LEU A 62 -22.98 -21.56 1.39
CA LEU A 62 -23.41 -21.44 -0.01
C LEU A 62 -24.75 -22.13 -0.26
N LYS A 63 -25.03 -23.23 0.46
CA LYS A 63 -26.30 -23.98 0.35
C LYS A 63 -27.41 -23.39 1.23
N LYS A 64 -27.06 -22.75 2.34
CA LYS A 64 -28.01 -22.15 3.31
C LYS A 64 -28.46 -20.74 2.90
N THR A 65 -27.59 -20.00 2.22
CA THR A 65 -27.86 -18.63 1.79
C THR A 65 -28.53 -18.64 0.42
N THR A 66 -29.78 -18.17 0.35
CA THR A 66 -30.53 -18.08 -0.91
C THR A 66 -29.95 -17.04 -1.86
N GLN A 67 -29.46 -15.92 -1.32
CA GLN A 67 -28.86 -14.83 -2.08
C GLN A 67 -27.93 -13.99 -1.17
N PHE A 68 -26.78 -13.62 -1.70
CA PHE A 68 -25.86 -12.67 -1.06
C PHE A 68 -26.14 -11.22 -1.52
N ASP A 69 -25.77 -10.25 -0.72
CA ASP A 69 -25.87 -8.83 -1.04
C ASP A 69 -24.72 -8.47 -1.97
N VAL A 70 -23.51 -8.92 -1.61
CA VAL A 70 -22.27 -8.66 -2.34
C VAL A 70 -21.50 -9.97 -2.52
N LEU A 71 -21.18 -10.29 -3.78
CA LEU A 71 -20.23 -11.32 -4.14
C LEU A 71 -18.93 -10.69 -4.65
N VAL A 72 -17.79 -11.02 -4.06
CA VAL A 72 -16.47 -10.50 -4.43
C VAL A 72 -15.68 -11.61 -5.12
N ILE A 73 -15.17 -11.32 -6.33
CA ILE A 73 -14.33 -12.23 -7.09
C ILE A 73 -12.87 -11.79 -6.94
N GLY A 74 -12.05 -12.63 -6.30
CA GLY A 74 -10.63 -12.39 -6.01
C GLY A 74 -10.35 -12.13 -4.53
N GLY A 75 -9.41 -12.89 -3.96
CA GLY A 75 -8.98 -12.82 -2.55
C GLY A 75 -7.65 -12.13 -2.34
N GLY A 76 -7.28 -11.20 -3.22
CA GLY A 76 -6.20 -10.24 -3.00
C GLY A 76 -6.62 -9.07 -2.12
N ALA A 77 -5.73 -8.09 -1.92
CA ALA A 77 -5.91 -6.98 -0.97
C ALA A 77 -7.19 -6.17 -1.23
N VAL A 78 -7.52 -5.93 -2.51
CA VAL A 78 -8.75 -5.23 -2.91
C VAL A 78 -9.98 -6.03 -2.52
N GLY A 79 -10.01 -7.34 -2.81
CA GLY A 79 -11.16 -8.18 -2.56
C GLY A 79 -11.39 -8.43 -1.07
N THR A 80 -10.33 -8.77 -0.33
CA THR A 80 -10.43 -8.97 1.12
C THR A 80 -10.78 -7.68 1.86
N GLY A 81 -10.22 -6.54 1.44
CA GLY A 81 -10.61 -5.22 1.94
C GLY A 81 -12.08 -4.89 1.67
N THR A 82 -12.56 -5.15 0.46
CA THR A 82 -13.98 -4.99 0.08
C THR A 82 -14.88 -5.85 0.94
N ALA A 83 -14.52 -7.11 1.17
CA ALA A 83 -15.29 -8.03 2.00
C ALA A 83 -15.37 -7.58 3.46
N VAL A 84 -14.27 -7.06 4.03
CA VAL A 84 -14.26 -6.48 5.38
C VAL A 84 -15.20 -5.27 5.45
N ASP A 85 -15.09 -4.33 4.51
CA ASP A 85 -15.92 -3.12 4.52
C ASP A 85 -17.42 -3.46 4.37
N ALA A 86 -17.78 -4.33 3.42
CA ALA A 86 -19.17 -4.74 3.25
C ALA A 86 -19.72 -5.52 4.46
N ALA A 87 -18.97 -6.47 5.00
CA ALA A 87 -19.40 -7.27 6.15
C ALA A 87 -19.56 -6.43 7.42
N THR A 88 -18.66 -5.47 7.67
CA THR A 88 -18.76 -4.57 8.84
C THR A 88 -19.93 -3.57 8.74
N ARG A 89 -20.50 -3.38 7.54
CA ARG A 89 -21.74 -2.63 7.31
C ARG A 89 -23.01 -3.50 7.42
N GLY A 90 -22.87 -4.78 7.76
CA GLY A 90 -23.98 -5.71 7.99
C GLY A 90 -24.51 -6.40 6.73
N MET A 91 -23.80 -6.32 5.60
CA MET A 91 -24.17 -7.03 4.38
C MET A 91 -23.79 -8.51 4.48
N ASN A 92 -24.58 -9.41 3.89
CA ASN A 92 -24.15 -10.81 3.74
C ASN A 92 -23.21 -10.96 2.53
N VAL A 93 -21.94 -11.25 2.80
CA VAL A 93 -20.88 -11.22 1.79
C VAL A 93 -20.43 -12.63 1.43
N CYS A 94 -20.20 -12.87 0.14
CA CYS A 94 -19.47 -14.04 -0.36
C CYS A 94 -18.19 -13.59 -1.07
N LEU A 95 -17.02 -14.11 -0.71
CA LEU A 95 -15.76 -13.88 -1.43
C LEU A 95 -15.24 -15.21 -1.97
N LEU A 96 -14.88 -15.23 -3.25
CA LEU A 96 -14.34 -16.39 -3.95
C LEU A 96 -12.93 -16.09 -4.47
N GLU A 97 -11.94 -16.87 -4.04
CA GLU A 97 -10.55 -16.82 -4.52
C GLU A 97 -10.21 -18.12 -5.22
N LYS A 98 -9.71 -18.03 -6.46
CA LYS A 98 -9.40 -19.20 -7.30
C LYS A 98 -8.28 -20.06 -6.71
N THR A 99 -7.29 -19.45 -6.07
CA THR A 99 -6.10 -20.11 -5.54
C THR A 99 -6.06 -19.96 -4.04
N ASP A 100 -4.97 -19.46 -3.44
CA ASP A 100 -4.91 -19.14 -2.01
C ASP A 100 -4.98 -17.63 -1.77
N PHE A 101 -5.36 -17.20 -0.56
CA PHE A 101 -5.52 -15.79 -0.24
C PHE A 101 -4.21 -15.01 -0.41
N GLY A 102 -4.25 -13.96 -1.23
CA GLY A 102 -3.09 -13.10 -1.48
C GLY A 102 -2.03 -13.71 -2.41
N SER A 103 -2.27 -14.91 -2.97
CA SER A 103 -1.37 -15.59 -3.92
C SER A 103 -1.13 -14.83 -5.23
N GLY A 104 -1.92 -13.81 -5.55
CA GLY A 104 -1.68 -12.92 -6.68
C GLY A 104 -0.61 -11.87 -6.37
N THR A 105 -0.77 -10.67 -6.93
CA THR A 105 0.13 -9.52 -6.70
C THR A 105 0.26 -9.13 -5.23
N SER A 106 -0.78 -9.40 -4.42
CA SER A 106 -0.85 -8.99 -3.00
C SER A 106 0.14 -9.71 -2.07
N SER A 107 0.94 -10.65 -2.56
CA SER A 107 2.11 -11.19 -1.81
C SER A 107 3.47 -10.90 -2.49
N LYS A 108 3.48 -10.14 -3.59
CA LYS A 108 4.67 -9.85 -4.43
C LYS A 108 4.98 -8.35 -4.44
N SER A 109 4.52 -7.62 -3.43
CA SER A 109 4.88 -6.22 -3.29
C SER A 109 6.29 -6.06 -2.72
N THR A 110 6.81 -4.83 -2.78
CA THR A 110 8.02 -4.40 -2.05
C THR A 110 7.83 -4.41 -0.53
N LYS A 111 6.64 -4.76 -0.02
CA LYS A 111 6.32 -4.85 1.42
C LYS A 111 6.50 -3.53 2.16
N MET A 112 6.20 -2.43 1.48
CA MET A 112 6.20 -1.09 2.04
C MET A 112 4.81 -0.48 2.02
N ALA A 113 4.40 0.08 3.15
CA ALA A 113 3.27 0.99 3.26
C ALA A 113 3.82 2.40 3.09
N HIS A 114 4.04 2.80 1.83
CA HIS A 114 4.77 4.02 1.49
C HIS A 114 3.83 5.12 0.98
N GLY A 115 4.12 6.37 1.35
CA GLY A 115 3.35 7.56 0.93
C GLY A 115 3.76 8.13 -0.44
N GLY A 116 4.74 7.55 -1.11
CA GLY A 116 5.06 7.93 -2.50
C GLY A 116 5.98 9.14 -2.68
N VAL A 117 7.18 9.14 -2.06
CA VAL A 117 8.17 10.23 -2.18
C VAL A 117 8.45 10.65 -3.65
N ARG A 118 8.51 9.70 -4.59
CA ARG A 118 8.69 10.00 -6.02
C ARG A 118 7.48 10.69 -6.65
N TYR A 119 6.27 10.34 -6.21
CA TYR A 119 5.06 11.03 -6.66
C TYR A 119 5.01 12.45 -6.12
N LEU A 120 5.53 12.70 -4.91
CA LEU A 120 5.66 14.05 -4.38
C LEU A 120 6.60 14.92 -5.24
N GLU A 121 7.74 14.36 -5.63
CA GLU A 121 8.67 15.02 -6.55
C GLU A 121 7.99 15.40 -7.88
N LYS A 122 7.30 14.44 -8.51
CA LYS A 122 6.53 14.69 -9.74
C LYS A 122 5.39 15.69 -9.53
N ALA A 123 4.64 15.59 -8.43
CA ALA A 123 3.52 16.47 -8.13
C ALA A 123 3.96 17.93 -8.09
N ILE A 124 5.15 18.19 -7.54
CA ILE A 124 5.70 19.55 -7.41
C ILE A 124 6.25 20.04 -8.74
N PHE A 125 7.07 19.24 -9.41
CA PHE A 125 7.67 19.67 -10.68
C PHE A 125 6.64 19.77 -11.82
N GLN A 126 5.56 18.99 -11.76
CA GLN A 126 4.48 18.99 -12.75
C GLN A 126 3.25 19.78 -12.29
N LEU A 127 3.29 20.38 -11.09
CA LEU A 127 2.16 21.10 -10.47
C LEU A 127 0.85 20.28 -10.49
N SER A 128 0.96 18.97 -10.25
CA SER A 128 -0.16 18.03 -10.33
C SER A 128 -0.83 17.86 -8.98
N ARG A 129 -2.01 18.47 -8.83
CA ARG A 129 -2.86 18.31 -7.64
C ARG A 129 -3.26 16.85 -7.42
N ALA A 130 -3.61 16.12 -8.49
CA ALA A 130 -4.03 14.72 -8.38
C ALA A 130 -2.92 13.83 -7.79
N GLN A 131 -1.66 14.05 -8.19
CA GLN A 131 -0.52 13.32 -7.61
C GLN A 131 -0.27 13.73 -6.16
N LEU A 132 -0.47 15.00 -5.82
CA LEU A 132 -0.32 15.47 -4.44
C LEU A 132 -1.39 14.86 -3.52
N ASP A 133 -2.65 14.85 -3.97
CA ASP A 133 -3.77 14.28 -3.23
C ASP A 133 -3.52 12.77 -2.98
N LEU A 134 -2.99 12.05 -3.97
CA LEU A 134 -2.58 10.64 -3.84
C LEU A 134 -1.48 10.44 -2.77
N VAL A 135 -0.47 11.31 -2.74
CA VAL A 135 0.60 11.26 -1.72
C VAL A 135 0.03 11.48 -0.32
N ILE A 136 -0.83 12.47 -0.16
CA ILE A 136 -1.46 12.79 1.13
C ILE A 136 -2.36 11.64 1.58
N GLU A 137 -3.15 11.07 0.68
CA GLU A 137 -3.99 9.89 0.97
C GLU A 137 -3.13 8.70 1.40
N ALA A 138 -2.08 8.36 0.64
CA ALA A 138 -1.19 7.25 0.96
C ALA A 138 -0.47 7.44 2.32
N LEU A 139 -0.07 8.68 2.65
CA LEU A 139 0.52 9.02 3.94
C LEU A 139 -0.47 8.83 5.10
N ASN A 140 -1.74 9.21 4.90
CA ASN A 140 -2.80 9.01 5.88
C ASN A 140 -3.13 7.53 6.07
N GLU A 141 -3.27 6.77 4.98
CA GLU A 141 -3.57 5.34 5.03
C GLU A 141 -2.44 4.53 5.66
N ARG A 142 -1.17 4.91 5.42
CA ARG A 142 -0.04 4.33 6.15
C ARG A 142 -0.19 4.48 7.68
N GLY A 143 -0.59 5.66 8.14
CA GLY A 143 -0.87 5.91 9.56
C GLY A 143 -2.01 5.02 10.07
N ASN A 144 -3.06 4.82 9.25
CA ASN A 144 -4.16 3.91 9.56
C ASN A 144 -3.68 2.46 9.67
N MET A 145 -2.91 1.95 8.71
CA MET A 145 -2.35 0.59 8.71
C MET A 145 -1.51 0.31 9.97
N LEU A 146 -0.62 1.23 10.35
CA LEU A 146 0.20 1.12 11.56
C LEU A 146 -0.63 1.08 12.85
N ARG A 147 -1.79 1.73 12.85
CA ARG A 147 -2.70 1.77 13.99
C ARG A 147 -3.61 0.56 14.06
N THR A 148 -4.12 0.09 12.92
CA THR A 148 -5.09 -1.02 12.85
C THR A 148 -4.42 -2.38 12.92
N ALA A 149 -3.21 -2.52 12.36
CA ALA A 149 -2.45 -3.77 12.36
C ALA A 149 -0.98 -3.56 12.81
N PRO A 150 -0.74 -3.07 14.04
CA PRO A 150 0.61 -2.80 14.56
C PRO A 150 1.51 -4.04 14.67
N HIS A 151 0.92 -5.24 14.63
CA HIS A 151 1.62 -6.52 14.65
C HIS A 151 2.08 -6.96 13.24
N LEU A 152 1.62 -6.29 12.18
CA LEU A 152 1.96 -6.58 10.79
C LEU A 152 2.63 -5.40 10.07
N CYS A 153 2.51 -4.20 10.64
CA CYS A 153 3.05 -2.96 10.11
C CYS A 153 4.04 -2.36 11.10
N SER A 154 5.17 -1.86 10.61
CA SER A 154 6.20 -1.21 11.43
C SER A 154 6.76 0.02 10.74
N VAL A 155 7.30 0.95 11.53
CA VAL A 155 8.04 2.10 11.01
C VAL A 155 9.41 1.62 10.53
N LEU A 156 9.75 1.93 9.28
CA LEU A 156 11.04 1.64 8.66
C LEU A 156 11.77 2.95 8.36
N PRO A 157 12.90 3.25 9.02
CA PRO A 157 13.76 4.33 8.57
C PRO A 157 14.46 3.94 7.27
N ILE A 158 14.53 4.87 6.31
CA ILE A 158 15.14 4.66 4.99
C ILE A 158 16.21 5.73 4.80
N MET A 159 17.43 5.26 4.55
CA MET A 159 18.62 6.08 4.34
C MET A 159 18.86 6.29 2.84
N ILE A 160 19.05 7.54 2.44
CA ILE A 160 19.43 7.98 1.09
C ILE A 160 20.89 8.40 1.14
N PRO A 161 21.84 7.58 0.66
CA PRO A 161 23.25 7.95 0.58
C PRO A 161 23.46 9.07 -0.45
N VAL A 162 24.22 10.11 -0.09
CA VAL A 162 24.43 11.28 -0.95
C VAL A 162 25.91 11.52 -1.20
N TYR A 163 26.32 11.49 -2.47
CA TYR A 163 27.73 11.56 -2.90
C TYR A 163 28.15 12.94 -3.42
N ASN A 164 27.21 13.88 -3.59
CA ASN A 164 27.50 15.26 -3.98
C ASN A 164 26.98 16.27 -2.95
N TRP A 165 27.80 17.25 -2.58
CA TRP A 165 27.45 18.23 -1.54
C TRP A 165 26.18 19.02 -1.84
N TRP A 166 25.94 19.39 -3.11
CA TRP A 166 24.73 20.13 -3.50
C TRP A 166 23.45 19.29 -3.40
N GLN A 167 23.56 17.95 -3.47
CA GLN A 167 22.42 17.04 -3.37
C GLN A 167 21.96 16.85 -1.91
N VAL A 168 22.83 17.11 -0.93
CA VAL A 168 22.49 17.00 0.49
C VAL A 168 21.30 17.90 0.87
N PRO A 169 21.35 19.23 0.65
CA PRO A 169 20.20 20.09 0.92
C PRO A 169 18.99 19.76 0.03
N TYR A 170 19.21 19.28 -1.20
CA TYR A 170 18.12 18.87 -2.11
C TYR A 170 17.31 17.70 -1.55
N PHE A 171 17.95 16.57 -1.27
CA PHE A 171 17.28 15.39 -0.74
C PHE A 171 16.68 15.64 0.63
N PHE A 172 17.39 16.40 1.48
CA PHE A 172 16.89 16.72 2.81
C PHE A 172 15.64 17.62 2.76
N ALA A 173 15.61 18.61 1.87
CA ALA A 173 14.40 19.41 1.65
C ALA A 173 13.23 18.54 1.17
N GLY A 174 13.49 17.59 0.26
CA GLY A 174 12.50 16.59 -0.17
C GLY A 174 11.95 15.76 1.00
N CYS A 175 12.83 15.27 1.87
CA CYS A 175 12.44 14.51 3.06
C CYS A 175 11.61 15.35 4.04
N LYS A 176 12.01 16.61 4.31
CA LYS A 176 11.25 17.52 5.19
C LYS A 176 9.88 17.89 4.61
N MET A 177 9.80 18.06 3.30
CA MET A 177 8.54 18.30 2.64
C MET A 177 7.61 17.09 2.74
N TYR A 178 8.15 15.88 2.64
CA TYR A 178 7.42 14.64 2.91
C TYR A 178 6.91 14.56 4.35
N ASP A 179 7.76 14.88 5.34
CA ASP A 179 7.34 15.00 6.75
C ASP A 179 6.19 16.02 6.92
N TRP A 180 6.27 17.14 6.21
CA TRP A 180 5.29 18.22 6.30
C TRP A 180 3.94 17.81 5.71
N PHE A 181 3.92 17.18 4.53
CA PHE A 181 2.71 16.64 3.92
C PHE A 181 2.10 15.50 4.72
N ALA A 182 2.91 14.72 5.45
CA ALA A 182 2.40 13.71 6.37
C ALA A 182 1.63 14.34 7.56
N GLY A 183 1.90 15.61 7.88
CA GLY A 183 1.16 16.35 8.89
C GLY A 183 1.11 15.63 10.24
N LYS A 184 -0.10 15.35 10.73
CA LYS A 184 -0.33 14.62 11.99
C LYS A 184 0.03 13.14 11.91
N GLN A 185 0.13 12.58 10.70
CA GLN A 185 0.51 11.19 10.43
C GLN A 185 2.00 11.03 10.12
N ASN A 186 2.80 12.08 10.39
CA ASN A 186 4.25 11.96 10.32
C ASN A 186 4.72 10.93 11.35
N LEU A 187 5.63 10.03 10.96
CA LEU A 187 6.12 8.98 11.87
C LEU A 187 7.22 9.52 12.76
N ARG A 188 8.25 10.08 12.14
CA ARG A 188 9.40 10.72 12.79
C ARG A 188 9.97 11.76 11.83
N SER A 189 10.54 12.83 12.38
CA SER A 189 11.15 13.82 11.50
C SER A 189 12.41 13.28 10.84
N SER A 190 12.56 13.62 9.57
CA SER A 190 13.71 13.32 8.75
C SER A 190 14.97 14.01 9.28
N THR A 191 16.10 13.32 9.19
CA THR A 191 17.40 13.75 9.74
C THR A 191 18.53 13.57 8.71
N ILE A 192 19.69 14.18 8.98
CA ILE A 192 20.92 13.96 8.20
C ILE A 192 21.92 13.24 9.08
N PHE A 193 22.49 12.16 8.57
CA PHE A 193 23.60 11.45 9.19
C PHE A 193 24.92 11.85 8.54
N THR A 194 25.97 11.95 9.35
CA THR A 194 27.34 12.08 8.86
C THR A 194 27.80 10.80 8.18
N THR A 195 28.89 10.88 7.43
CA THR A 195 29.51 9.72 6.78
C THR A 195 29.84 8.62 7.80
N GLU A 196 30.34 8.98 8.99
CA GLU A 196 30.70 8.04 10.05
C GLU A 196 29.46 7.33 10.62
N GLN A 197 28.38 8.08 10.87
CA GLN A 197 27.12 7.52 11.35
C GLN A 197 26.51 6.56 10.33
N ALA A 198 26.52 6.94 9.05
CA ALA A 198 25.99 6.11 7.98
C ALA A 198 26.83 4.84 7.76
N ALA A 199 28.16 4.95 7.80
CA ALA A 199 29.09 3.83 7.69
C ALA A 199 28.96 2.83 8.86
N ALA A 200 28.73 3.34 10.08
CA ALA A 200 28.52 2.49 11.25
C ALA A 200 27.23 1.66 11.14
N ILE A 201 26.19 2.20 10.49
CA ILE A 201 24.91 1.51 10.28
C ILE A 201 25.01 0.54 9.11
N ALA A 202 25.59 0.96 7.98
CA ALA A 202 25.68 0.18 6.75
C ALA A 202 27.16 -0.01 6.32
N PRO A 203 27.91 -0.95 6.94
CA PRO A 203 29.35 -1.09 6.71
C PRO A 203 29.75 -1.49 5.28
N MET A 204 28.83 -2.13 4.53
CA MET A 204 29.07 -2.55 3.15
C MET A 204 28.79 -1.44 2.11
N MET A 205 28.28 -0.29 2.54
CA MET A 205 28.04 0.86 1.67
C MET A 205 29.37 1.50 1.25
N ASP A 206 29.47 1.95 0.00
CA ASP A 206 30.65 2.70 -0.46
C ASP A 206 30.71 4.06 0.26
N THR A 207 31.75 4.27 1.05
CA THR A 207 31.98 5.49 1.82
C THR A 207 33.03 6.41 1.20
N SER A 208 33.69 5.99 0.11
CA SER A 208 34.85 6.68 -0.48
C SER A 208 34.55 8.14 -0.87
N ASN A 209 33.33 8.41 -1.35
CA ASN A 209 32.89 9.75 -1.73
C ASN A 209 31.57 10.16 -1.03
N LEU A 210 31.16 9.46 0.02
CA LEU A 210 29.93 9.75 0.73
C LEU A 210 30.04 11.09 1.47
N LYS A 211 29.08 12.00 1.25
CA LYS A 211 29.04 13.32 1.90
C LYS A 211 28.15 13.33 3.13
N ALA A 212 27.00 12.68 3.03
CA ALA A 212 26.02 12.53 4.09
C ALA A 212 25.01 11.45 3.70
N ALA A 213 24.15 11.08 4.63
CA ALA A 213 22.96 10.30 4.32
C ALA A 213 21.70 10.99 4.87
N CYS A 214 20.70 11.21 4.01
CA CYS A 214 19.41 11.74 4.44
C CYS A 214 18.53 10.56 4.89
N VAL A 215 17.93 10.66 6.07
CA VAL A 215 17.07 9.60 6.61
C VAL A 215 15.65 10.13 6.72
N TYR A 216 14.72 9.43 6.07
CA TYR A 216 13.28 9.64 6.23
C TYR A 216 12.63 8.36 6.76
N HIS A 217 11.36 8.43 7.14
CA HIS A 217 10.66 7.31 7.75
C HIS A 217 9.41 6.94 6.96
N ASP A 218 9.28 5.66 6.64
CA ASP A 218 8.10 5.11 6.01
C ASP A 218 7.55 3.86 6.71
N GLY A 219 6.48 3.28 6.19
CA GLY A 219 5.93 2.03 6.69
C GLY A 219 6.49 0.81 5.97
N SER A 220 6.77 -0.25 6.70
CA SER A 220 6.92 -1.61 6.18
C SER A 220 5.77 -2.49 6.68
N PHE A 221 5.39 -3.50 5.91
CA PHE A 221 4.35 -4.43 6.33
C PHE A 221 4.47 -5.81 5.69
N ASN A 222 3.89 -6.82 6.34
CA ASN A 222 3.72 -8.16 5.77
C ASN A 222 2.47 -8.23 4.90
N ASP A 223 2.65 -8.08 3.59
CA ASP A 223 1.56 -8.03 2.61
C ASP A 223 0.65 -9.28 2.64
N THR A 224 1.24 -10.48 2.63
CA THR A 224 0.47 -11.74 2.71
C THR A 224 -0.30 -11.86 4.02
N ARG A 225 0.36 -11.64 5.16
CA ARG A 225 -0.31 -11.77 6.47
C ARG A 225 -1.34 -10.69 6.70
N TYR A 226 -1.14 -9.49 6.17
CA TYR A 226 -2.14 -8.43 6.20
C TYR A 226 -3.38 -8.84 5.40
N ASN A 227 -3.21 -9.38 4.19
CA ASN A 227 -4.31 -9.88 3.38
C ASN A 227 -5.10 -11.01 4.07
N VAL A 228 -4.40 -12.00 4.64
CA VAL A 228 -5.05 -13.08 5.42
C VAL A 228 -5.77 -12.54 6.66
N SER A 229 -5.22 -11.50 7.30
CA SER A 229 -5.87 -10.84 8.44
C SER A 229 -7.15 -10.12 8.02
N LEU A 230 -7.21 -9.54 6.82
CA LEU A 230 -8.45 -9.00 6.26
C LEU A 230 -9.46 -10.12 5.97
N ALA A 231 -9.04 -11.22 5.34
CA ALA A 231 -9.93 -12.35 5.06
C ALA A 231 -10.54 -12.93 6.35
N THR A 232 -9.72 -13.17 7.37
CA THR A 232 -10.19 -13.65 8.68
C THR A 232 -11.04 -12.62 9.42
N THR A 233 -10.77 -11.32 9.26
CA THR A 233 -11.63 -10.25 9.78
C THR A 233 -13.00 -10.24 9.10
N ALA A 234 -13.07 -10.45 7.78
CA ALA A 234 -14.34 -10.57 7.06
C ALA A 234 -15.14 -11.78 7.57
N ILE A 235 -14.50 -12.94 7.74
CA ILE A 235 -15.12 -14.15 8.32
C ILE A 235 -15.65 -13.88 9.74
N LYS A 236 -14.87 -13.19 10.58
CA LYS A 236 -15.29 -12.80 11.93
C LYS A 236 -16.56 -11.92 11.92
N ASN A 237 -16.77 -11.14 10.85
CA ASN A 237 -17.96 -10.32 10.65
C ASN A 237 -19.06 -11.06 9.85
N GLY A 238 -18.98 -12.39 9.71
CA GLY A 238 -20.03 -13.22 9.11
C GLY A 238 -19.93 -13.41 7.59
N ALA A 239 -18.89 -12.91 6.93
CA ALA A 239 -18.69 -13.17 5.51
C ALA A 239 -18.36 -14.65 5.24
N THR A 240 -18.87 -15.17 4.12
CA THR A 240 -18.45 -16.47 3.58
C THR A 240 -17.27 -16.24 2.65
N VAL A 241 -16.05 -16.59 3.09
CA VAL A 241 -14.81 -16.35 2.35
C VAL A 241 -14.17 -17.68 2.01
N LEU A 242 -13.98 -17.97 0.73
CA LEU A 242 -13.55 -19.27 0.23
C LEU A 242 -12.39 -19.12 -0.74
N ASN A 243 -11.27 -19.79 -0.45
CA ASN A 243 -10.16 -20.00 -1.38
C ASN A 243 -10.35 -21.32 -2.14
N TYR A 244 -9.59 -21.52 -3.21
CA TYR A 244 -9.76 -22.63 -4.14
C TYR A 244 -11.16 -22.72 -4.78
N PHE A 245 -11.82 -21.58 -5.01
CA PHE A 245 -13.08 -21.46 -5.74
C PHE A 245 -12.88 -20.68 -7.04
N GLU A 246 -12.89 -21.38 -8.17
CA GLU A 246 -12.79 -20.74 -9.49
C GLU A 246 -14.17 -20.29 -9.98
N VAL A 247 -14.33 -19.00 -10.30
CA VAL A 247 -15.52 -18.52 -11.02
C VAL A 247 -15.38 -18.91 -12.49
N GLU A 248 -16.27 -19.81 -12.94
CA GLU A 248 -16.25 -20.37 -14.29
C GLU A 248 -17.27 -19.69 -15.21
N GLN A 249 -18.31 -19.05 -14.65
CA GLN A 249 -19.35 -18.39 -15.43
C GLN A 249 -20.01 -17.26 -14.63
N LEU A 250 -20.31 -16.15 -15.30
CA LEU A 250 -21.20 -15.11 -14.80
C LEU A 250 -22.66 -15.47 -15.10
N LEU A 251 -23.56 -15.36 -14.13
CA LEU A 251 -24.98 -15.70 -14.31
C LEU A 251 -25.79 -14.44 -14.59
N LYS A 252 -26.45 -14.40 -15.76
CA LYS A 252 -27.20 -13.25 -16.25
C LYS A 252 -28.65 -13.62 -16.55
N ASP A 253 -29.56 -12.68 -16.30
CA ASP A 253 -30.97 -12.83 -16.66
C ASP A 253 -31.20 -12.54 -18.16
N ASP A 254 -32.44 -12.71 -18.63
CA ASP A 254 -32.82 -12.48 -20.03
C ASP A 254 -32.61 -11.02 -20.50
N LYS A 255 -32.41 -10.09 -19.56
CA LYS A 255 -32.12 -8.68 -19.83
C LYS A 255 -30.62 -8.36 -19.78
N GLY A 256 -29.79 -9.38 -19.60
CA GLY A 256 -28.33 -9.26 -19.48
C GLY A 256 -27.86 -8.78 -18.11
N LYS A 257 -28.75 -8.67 -17.11
CA LYS A 257 -28.36 -8.23 -15.77
C LYS A 257 -27.73 -9.38 -15.01
N LEU A 258 -26.53 -9.14 -14.48
CA LEU A 258 -25.83 -10.06 -13.61
C LEU A 258 -26.59 -10.29 -12.29
N TYR A 259 -26.77 -11.55 -11.89
CA TYR A 259 -27.41 -11.93 -10.63
C TYR A 259 -26.62 -12.97 -9.81
N GLY A 260 -25.42 -13.34 -10.26
CA GLY A 260 -24.60 -14.33 -9.56
C GLY A 260 -23.47 -14.89 -10.39
N VAL A 261 -22.89 -15.98 -9.91
CA VAL A 261 -21.80 -16.71 -10.58
C VAL A 261 -21.99 -18.21 -10.46
N ARG A 262 -21.47 -18.95 -11.42
CA ARG A 262 -21.15 -20.38 -11.27
C ARG A 262 -19.69 -20.49 -10.86
N ALA A 263 -19.44 -21.15 -9.73
CA ALA A 263 -18.10 -21.35 -9.22
C ALA A 263 -17.84 -22.84 -8.94
N LYS A 264 -16.62 -23.28 -9.17
CA LYS A 264 -16.16 -24.64 -8.91
C LYS A 264 -15.23 -24.66 -7.70
N ASP A 265 -15.56 -25.50 -6.73
CA ASP A 265 -14.64 -25.86 -5.65
C ASP A 265 -13.53 -26.75 -6.22
N LEU A 266 -12.31 -26.26 -6.24
CA LEU A 266 -11.17 -26.97 -6.82
C LEU A 266 -10.66 -28.10 -5.92
N GLU A 267 -11.04 -28.14 -4.63
CA GLU A 267 -10.68 -29.24 -3.73
C GLU A 267 -11.59 -30.46 -3.94
N THR A 268 -12.88 -30.23 -4.21
CA THR A 268 -13.90 -31.31 -4.33
C THR A 268 -14.38 -31.55 -5.75
N ASN A 269 -14.09 -30.63 -6.68
CA ASN A 269 -14.65 -30.54 -8.03
C ASN A 269 -16.18 -30.32 -8.08
N GLU A 270 -16.83 -30.01 -6.96
CA GLU A 270 -18.25 -29.65 -6.96
C GLU A 270 -18.46 -28.23 -7.51
N THR A 271 -19.59 -28.04 -8.20
CA THR A 271 -19.98 -26.76 -8.78
C THR A 271 -21.17 -26.16 -8.05
N TYR A 272 -21.12 -24.86 -7.83
CA TYR A 272 -22.10 -24.08 -7.08
C TYR A 272 -22.62 -22.93 -7.94
N GLU A 273 -23.93 -22.73 -7.95
CA GLU A 273 -24.54 -21.48 -8.43
C GLU A 273 -24.78 -20.57 -7.23
N ILE A 274 -24.11 -19.43 -7.21
CA ILE A 274 -24.10 -18.50 -6.09
C ILE A 274 -24.77 -17.21 -6.55
N LYS A 275 -25.94 -16.91 -6.00
CA LYS A 275 -26.71 -15.71 -6.34
C LYS A 275 -26.26 -14.52 -5.50
N ALA A 276 -26.22 -13.34 -6.11
CA ALA A 276 -25.90 -12.11 -5.44
C ALA A 276 -26.64 -10.90 -6.03
N THR A 277 -26.92 -9.89 -5.21
CA THR A 277 -27.51 -8.61 -5.65
C THR A 277 -26.49 -7.77 -6.40
N SER A 278 -25.22 -7.82 -5.99
CA SER A 278 -24.09 -7.14 -6.65
C SER A 278 -22.87 -8.03 -6.70
N VAL A 279 -22.09 -7.92 -7.77
CA VAL A 279 -20.83 -8.65 -7.95
C VAL A 279 -19.69 -7.64 -8.13
N VAL A 280 -18.61 -7.84 -7.39
CA VAL A 280 -17.40 -7.00 -7.44
C VAL A 280 -16.27 -7.79 -8.09
N ASN A 281 -15.73 -7.27 -9.18
CA ASN A 281 -14.52 -7.78 -9.82
C ASN A 281 -13.29 -7.19 -9.12
N ALA A 282 -12.61 -8.00 -8.29
CA ALA A 282 -11.41 -7.62 -7.55
C ALA A 282 -10.20 -8.51 -7.92
N THR A 283 -10.12 -8.97 -9.16
CA THR A 283 -9.12 -9.95 -9.62
C THR A 283 -7.79 -9.34 -10.10
N GLY A 284 -7.57 -8.03 -9.90
CA GLY A 284 -6.29 -7.35 -10.13
C GLY A 284 -5.82 -7.47 -11.59
N PRO A 285 -4.63 -8.02 -11.88
CA PRO A 285 -4.16 -8.21 -13.25
C PRO A 285 -5.08 -9.08 -14.13
N PHE A 286 -6.00 -9.84 -13.53
CA PHE A 286 -6.95 -10.70 -14.22
C PHE A 286 -8.33 -10.06 -14.40
N SER A 287 -8.49 -8.77 -14.11
CA SER A 287 -9.78 -8.07 -14.19
C SER A 287 -10.41 -8.12 -15.58
N ASP A 288 -9.59 -7.99 -16.63
CA ASP A 288 -10.06 -8.07 -18.01
C ASP A 288 -10.77 -9.39 -18.32
N LYS A 289 -10.31 -10.52 -17.78
CA LYS A 289 -10.96 -11.83 -18.00
C LYS A 289 -12.41 -11.85 -17.50
N ILE A 290 -12.68 -11.23 -16.34
CA ILE A 290 -14.04 -11.14 -15.78
C ILE A 290 -14.88 -10.12 -16.55
N LEU A 291 -14.27 -9.05 -17.06
CA LEU A 291 -14.95 -8.08 -17.93
C LEU A 291 -15.35 -8.71 -19.27
N GLU A 292 -14.47 -9.50 -19.88
CA GLU A 292 -14.77 -10.26 -21.10
C GLU A 292 -15.89 -11.29 -20.87
N MET A 293 -15.96 -11.92 -19.69
CA MET A 293 -17.13 -12.73 -19.30
C MET A 293 -18.39 -11.89 -19.21
N ASP A 294 -18.30 -10.65 -18.76
CA ASP A 294 -19.44 -9.74 -18.68
C ASP A 294 -19.87 -9.19 -20.05
N GLU A 295 -19.03 -9.25 -21.07
CA GLU A 295 -19.43 -8.97 -22.45
C GLU A 295 -20.10 -10.18 -23.13
N ASP A 296 -19.74 -11.41 -22.73
CA ASP A 296 -20.35 -12.61 -23.27
C ASP A 296 -21.82 -12.76 -22.81
N PRO A 297 -22.80 -12.96 -23.72
CA PRO A 297 -24.22 -13.09 -23.36
C PRO A 297 -24.51 -14.27 -22.42
N LYS A 298 -23.67 -15.32 -22.43
CA LYS A 298 -23.80 -16.49 -21.55
C LYS A 298 -22.91 -16.38 -20.32
N GLY A 299 -22.14 -15.30 -20.17
CA GLY A 299 -21.22 -15.11 -19.05
C GLY A 299 -20.01 -16.03 -19.06
N LEU A 300 -19.67 -16.63 -20.21
CA LEU A 300 -18.60 -17.62 -20.31
C LEU A 300 -17.22 -16.96 -20.47
N PRO A 301 -16.14 -17.61 -20.02
CA PRO A 301 -14.79 -17.10 -20.18
C PRO A 301 -14.41 -17.00 -21.65
N PRO A 302 -13.58 -16.02 -22.01
CA PRO A 302 -13.11 -15.85 -23.38
C PRO A 302 -12.32 -17.10 -23.82
N LYS A 303 -12.51 -17.51 -25.07
CA LYS A 303 -11.69 -18.57 -25.69
C LYS A 303 -10.29 -18.05 -26.06
N VAL A 304 -10.20 -16.76 -26.36
CA VAL A 304 -8.98 -16.03 -26.71
C VAL A 304 -9.10 -14.64 -26.09
N GLU A 305 -8.05 -14.18 -25.41
CA GLU A 305 -8.00 -12.83 -24.82
C GLU A 305 -8.19 -11.78 -25.92
N GLN A 306 -9.12 -10.84 -25.72
CA GLN A 306 -9.44 -9.82 -26.73
C GLN A 306 -8.83 -8.45 -26.38
N PRO A 307 -8.10 -7.80 -27.31
CA PRO A 307 -7.70 -6.41 -27.16
C PRO A 307 -8.87 -5.46 -27.52
N PRO A 308 -8.90 -4.22 -26.96
CA PRO A 308 -7.91 -3.64 -26.05
C PRO A 308 -8.13 -4.05 -24.59
N ARG A 309 -7.03 -4.39 -23.90
CA ARG A 309 -7.04 -4.67 -22.46
C ARG A 309 -7.08 -3.37 -21.67
N MET A 310 -7.92 -3.30 -20.63
CA MET A 310 -7.91 -2.19 -19.69
C MET A 310 -6.67 -2.25 -18.80
N VAL A 311 -6.23 -3.46 -18.44
CA VAL A 311 -5.07 -3.68 -17.57
C VAL A 311 -3.85 -4.06 -18.41
N VAL A 312 -2.76 -3.29 -18.25
CA VAL A 312 -1.47 -3.59 -18.86
C VAL A 312 -0.46 -3.93 -17.75
N PRO A 313 -0.22 -5.23 -17.48
CA PRO A 313 0.66 -5.63 -16.38
C PRO A 313 2.12 -5.27 -16.67
N SER A 314 2.81 -4.77 -15.65
CA SER A 314 4.27 -4.60 -15.66
C SER A 314 4.89 -5.53 -14.61
N SER A 315 6.01 -6.16 -14.94
CA SER A 315 6.69 -7.09 -14.05
C SER A 315 7.76 -6.38 -13.21
N GLY A 316 7.81 -6.74 -11.93
CA GLY A 316 8.86 -6.35 -10.98
C GLY A 316 9.36 -7.60 -10.25
N VAL A 317 10.65 -7.61 -9.89
CA VAL A 317 11.30 -8.74 -9.22
C VAL A 317 12.01 -8.23 -7.97
N HIS A 318 11.97 -9.03 -6.91
CA HIS A 318 12.73 -8.81 -5.68
C HIS A 318 13.70 -9.98 -5.49
N ILE A 319 14.90 -9.68 -4.99
CA ILE A 319 15.93 -10.68 -4.69
C ILE A 319 16.19 -10.63 -3.18
N VAL A 320 16.24 -11.80 -2.54
CA VAL A 320 16.60 -11.92 -1.13
C VAL A 320 18.08 -12.26 -1.03
N LEU A 321 18.81 -11.47 -0.26
CA LEU A 321 20.24 -11.62 -0.04
C LEU A 321 20.52 -11.79 1.47
N PRO A 322 21.68 -12.35 1.85
CA PRO A 322 22.10 -12.40 3.24
C PRO A 322 22.17 -11.01 3.90
N GLU A 323 21.98 -10.98 5.23
CA GLU A 323 21.83 -9.72 5.99
C GLU A 323 23.03 -8.77 5.90
N TYR A 324 24.24 -9.25 5.60
CA TYR A 324 25.41 -8.38 5.53
C TYR A 324 25.34 -7.35 4.38
N TYR A 325 24.48 -7.55 3.37
CA TYR A 325 24.29 -6.58 2.27
C TYR A 325 23.35 -5.42 2.60
N CYS A 326 22.53 -5.51 3.64
CA CYS A 326 21.57 -4.47 3.99
C CYS A 326 21.39 -4.39 5.51
N PRO A 327 21.54 -3.20 6.13
CA PRO A 327 21.42 -3.07 7.57
C PRO A 327 20.06 -3.58 8.07
N THR A 328 20.08 -4.27 9.20
CA THR A 328 18.88 -4.95 9.72
C THR A 328 17.84 -4.01 10.34
N THR A 329 18.17 -2.73 10.50
CA THR A 329 17.35 -1.70 11.16
C THR A 329 16.98 -0.53 10.25
N TYR A 330 17.59 -0.43 9.08
CA TYR A 330 17.37 0.66 8.12
C TYR A 330 17.19 0.09 6.71
N GLY A 331 16.32 0.69 5.91
CA GLY A 331 16.36 0.52 4.46
C GLY A 331 17.43 1.43 3.84
N LEU A 332 17.94 1.06 2.67
CA LEU A 332 18.72 1.93 1.80
C LEU A 332 17.93 2.25 0.53
N LEU A 333 18.05 3.49 0.06
CA LEU A 333 17.47 3.96 -1.19
C LEU A 333 18.58 4.42 -2.13
N ASP A 334 18.67 3.78 -3.29
CA ASP A 334 19.39 4.34 -4.43
C ASP A 334 18.40 5.15 -5.28
N PRO A 335 18.49 6.49 -5.29
CA PRO A 335 17.55 7.33 -6.02
C PRO A 335 17.85 7.41 -7.53
N SER A 336 18.98 6.89 -8.01
CA SER A 336 19.42 7.07 -9.39
C SER A 336 20.29 5.91 -9.87
N THR A 337 19.65 4.77 -10.15
CA THR A 337 20.32 3.65 -10.83
C THR A 337 20.79 4.06 -12.23
N SER A 338 21.64 3.25 -12.87
CA SER A 338 22.22 3.54 -14.20
C SER A 338 21.19 3.77 -15.31
N ASP A 339 19.96 3.31 -15.11
CA ASP A 339 18.81 3.50 -16.01
C ASP A 339 17.77 4.52 -15.50
N GLY A 340 18.10 5.32 -14.48
CA GLY A 340 17.26 6.39 -13.93
C GLY A 340 16.07 5.91 -13.09
N ARG A 341 16.08 4.65 -12.66
CA ARG A 341 15.11 4.10 -11.71
C ARG A 341 15.59 4.28 -10.27
N VAL A 342 14.69 3.90 -9.36
CA VAL A 342 14.92 3.92 -7.92
C VAL A 342 14.97 2.48 -7.45
N MET A 343 15.94 2.15 -6.60
CA MET A 343 16.12 0.81 -6.06
C MET A 343 16.15 0.86 -4.54
N PHE A 344 15.45 -0.09 -3.91
CA PHE A 344 15.38 -0.23 -2.46
C PHE A 344 16.16 -1.47 -2.02
N PHE A 345 16.88 -1.34 -0.91
CA PHE A 345 17.43 -2.44 -0.14
C PHE A 345 16.74 -2.40 1.22
N LEU A 346 15.97 -3.43 1.55
CA LEU A 346 15.11 -3.41 2.72
C LEU A 346 15.41 -4.61 3.61
N PRO A 347 15.48 -4.43 4.94
CA PRO A 347 15.52 -5.55 5.86
C PRO A 347 14.19 -6.30 5.79
N TRP A 348 14.24 -7.64 5.78
CA TRP A 348 13.05 -8.48 5.67
C TRP A 348 13.11 -9.67 6.63
N GLN A 349 11.99 -9.94 7.32
CA GLN A 349 11.67 -11.06 8.23
C GLN A 349 12.86 -11.81 8.85
N ARG A 350 13.03 -11.64 10.17
CA ARG A 350 13.94 -12.41 11.03
C ARG A 350 13.25 -13.63 11.62
#